data_AF-A0A0H5C8I3-F1
#
_entry.id   AF-A0A0H5C8I3-F1
#
_cell.length_a   1.000
_cell.length_b   1.000
_cell.length_c   1.000
_cell.angle_alpha   90.00
_cell.angle_beta   90.00
_cell.angle_gamma   90.00
#
_symmetry.space_group_name_H-M   'P 1'
#
loop_
_entity.id
_entity.type
_entity.pdbx_description
1 polymer ?
#
loop_
_entity_poly.entity_id
_entity_poly.type
_entity_poly.pdbx_seq_one_letter_code
_entity_poly.pdbx_strand_id
1 'polypeptide(L)'
;MSNETAQPPVQSDGEKTTPSASASPVKPTTLVERLQTLVLDSPIRSAWFLSNLVVVTNSLLYLIFLRYFGFFKSVWYRSAFIGAIGTFGIVVYQSFFANKKSTSLSVRQLLSDDNVHYLYDALIWLFLPTHFLALIPFLSFSFFHVLNFTSSDLLPALKLAPGLATKIQNFSQQYHEFSRREAAAAELLLLIQLVFQALFFRKWSWITLIAYAIFIKVKSEGSVFTRHVLKTWEVRIDGLVSNQQVPPAVKQQWNNFKRLFKTLDNYSLIHKVEGTTETEKKSE
;
A
#
# COMPACT_ATOMS: atom_id res chain seq x y z
N MET A 1 53.59 57.11 27.37
CA MET A 1 55.03 57.41 27.47
C MET A 1 55.76 56.11 27.22
N SER A 2 55.73 55.62 25.99
CA SER A 2 56.70 55.92 24.92
C SER A 2 58.02 55.18 25.15
N ASN A 3 58.21 54.08 24.43
CA ASN A 3 59.39 53.98 23.58
C ASN A 3 59.15 53.04 22.40
N GLU A 4 59.74 53.44 21.29
CA GLU A 4 59.49 53.06 19.92
C GLU A 4 60.52 52.01 19.43
N THR A 5 60.17 51.33 18.34
CA THR A 5 61.09 50.80 17.32
C THR A 5 61.82 49.48 17.59
N ALA A 6 61.42 48.42 16.88
CA ALA A 6 62.25 47.79 15.85
C ALA A 6 61.57 46.51 15.30
N GLN A 7 61.26 46.54 14.01
CA GLN A 7 60.81 45.41 13.20
C GLN A 7 62.02 44.82 12.45
N PRO A 8 62.17 43.50 12.35
CA PRO A 8 63.03 42.87 11.34
C PRO A 8 62.22 41.88 10.45
N PRO A 9 62.78 41.41 9.31
CA PRO A 9 62.31 41.79 7.97
C PRO A 9 61.39 40.75 7.30
N VAL A 10 60.70 41.24 6.28
CA VAL A 10 59.92 40.48 5.30
C VAL A 10 60.82 39.52 4.53
N GLN A 11 60.57 38.23 4.68
CA GLN A 11 60.87 37.20 3.67
C GLN A 11 59.65 36.27 3.61
N SER A 12 58.78 36.46 2.60
CA SER A 12 57.91 35.37 2.15
C SER A 12 58.18 35.15 0.68
N ASP A 13 58.80 34.01 0.42
CA ASP A 13 59.12 33.49 -0.89
C ASP A 13 57.92 33.57 -1.84
N GLY A 14 58.21 33.91 -3.09
CA GLY A 14 57.23 33.95 -4.16
C GLY A 14 56.59 32.59 -4.36
N GLU A 15 55.37 32.42 -3.84
CA GLU A 15 54.51 31.32 -4.22
C GLU A 15 54.01 31.57 -5.63
N LYS A 16 54.69 30.90 -6.56
CA LYS A 16 54.38 30.79 -7.97
C LYS A 16 52.94 30.31 -8.11
N THR A 17 52.04 31.23 -8.47
CA THR A 17 50.65 30.95 -8.81
C THR A 17 50.59 29.88 -9.90
N THR A 18 50.27 28.65 -9.51
CA THR A 18 49.86 27.61 -10.44
C THR A 18 48.53 28.02 -11.08
N PRO A 19 48.39 27.88 -12.41
CA PRO A 19 47.23 28.39 -13.12
C PRO A 19 45.99 27.61 -12.68
N SER A 20 44.96 28.37 -12.31
CA SER A 20 43.58 27.93 -12.11
C SER A 20 43.23 26.90 -13.18
N ALA A 21 43.03 25.65 -12.76
CA ALA A 21 42.48 24.62 -13.61
C ALA A 21 41.11 25.13 -14.08
N SER A 22 41.03 25.44 -15.38
CA SER A 22 39.82 25.84 -16.06
C SER A 22 38.72 24.80 -15.78
N ALA A 23 37.79 25.13 -14.90
CA ALA A 23 36.57 24.36 -14.73
C ALA A 23 35.85 24.38 -16.08
N SER A 24 35.89 23.27 -16.81
CA SER A 24 35.14 23.10 -18.04
C SER A 24 33.67 23.49 -17.79
N PRO A 25 33.03 24.28 -18.68
CA PRO A 25 31.65 24.68 -18.47
C PRO A 25 30.76 23.43 -18.47
N VAL A 26 30.19 23.11 -17.31
CA VAL A 26 29.23 22.03 -17.16
C VAL A 26 28.03 22.36 -18.03
N LYS A 27 27.88 21.65 -19.15
CA LYS A 27 26.74 21.81 -20.06
C LYS A 27 25.45 21.60 -19.26
N PRO A 28 24.46 22.52 -19.32
CA PRO A 28 23.25 22.37 -18.54
C PRO A 28 22.50 21.10 -18.96
N THR A 29 22.37 20.15 -18.02
CA THR A 29 21.68 18.87 -18.23
C THR A 29 20.22 19.12 -18.63
N THR A 30 19.81 18.51 -19.74
CA THR A 30 18.45 18.65 -20.30
C THR A 30 17.40 17.94 -19.44
N LEU A 31 16.11 18.25 -19.64
CA LEU A 31 15.02 17.58 -18.91
C LEU A 31 14.98 16.07 -19.20
N VAL A 32 15.22 15.67 -20.46
CA VAL A 32 15.26 14.26 -20.86
C VAL A 32 16.39 13.54 -20.15
N GLU A 33 17.59 14.13 -20.11
CA GLU A 33 18.74 13.56 -19.39
C GLU A 33 18.43 13.40 -17.89
N ARG A 34 17.78 14.38 -17.25
CA ARG A 34 17.39 14.27 -15.83
C ARG A 34 16.38 13.17 -15.55
N LEU A 35 15.44 12.94 -16.47
CA LEU A 35 14.50 11.82 -16.37
C LEU A 35 15.20 10.49 -16.59
N GLN A 36 16.12 10.42 -17.57
CA GLN A 36 16.92 9.24 -17.81
C GLN A 36 17.77 8.90 -16.58
N THR A 37 18.45 9.87 -15.97
CA THR A 37 19.23 9.64 -14.74
C THR A 37 18.32 9.16 -13.61
N LEU A 38 17.14 9.75 -13.41
CA LEU A 38 16.21 9.31 -12.38
C LEU A 38 15.80 7.83 -12.54
N VAL A 39 15.49 7.42 -13.78
CA VAL A 39 15.08 6.05 -14.09
C VAL A 39 16.25 5.07 -13.94
N LEU A 40 17.45 5.45 -14.37
CA LEU A 40 18.64 4.59 -14.32
C LEU A 40 19.20 4.46 -12.89
N ASP A 41 19.14 5.53 -12.09
CA ASP A 41 19.65 5.53 -10.72
C ASP A 41 18.69 4.86 -9.73
N SER A 42 17.39 4.77 -10.06
CA SER A 42 16.36 4.21 -9.19
C SER A 42 15.33 3.33 -9.94
N PRO A 43 15.77 2.29 -10.68
CA PRO A 43 14.92 1.55 -11.61
C PRO A 43 13.75 0.85 -10.93
N ILE A 44 13.96 0.29 -9.73
CA ILE A 44 12.88 -0.38 -8.98
C ILE A 44 11.82 0.62 -8.50
N ARG A 45 12.22 1.81 -8.03
CA ARG A 45 11.28 2.86 -7.63
C ARG A 45 10.52 3.42 -8.84
N SER A 46 11.18 3.59 -9.99
CA SER A 46 10.53 4.00 -11.23
C SER A 46 9.54 2.95 -11.76
N ALA A 47 9.89 1.66 -11.69
CA ALA A 47 8.97 0.58 -12.05
C ALA A 47 7.76 0.50 -11.12
N TRP A 48 7.99 0.70 -9.82
CA TRP A 48 6.91 0.81 -8.83
C TRP A 48 6.00 2.00 -9.12
N PHE A 49 6.56 3.18 -9.41
CA PHE A 49 5.78 4.36 -9.82
C PHE A 49 4.94 4.09 -11.07
N LEU A 50 5.54 3.50 -12.12
CA LEU A 50 4.83 3.17 -13.35
C LEU A 50 3.69 2.19 -13.11
N SER A 51 3.89 1.20 -12.25
CA SER A 51 2.85 0.23 -11.87
C SER A 51 1.66 0.93 -11.20
N ASN A 52 1.92 1.86 -10.26
CA ASN A 52 0.86 2.65 -9.63
C ASN A 52 0.17 3.61 -10.62
N LEU A 53 0.93 4.21 -11.55
CA LEU A 53 0.36 5.05 -12.60
C LEU A 53 -0.59 4.24 -13.49
N VAL A 54 -0.23 3.01 -13.85
CA VAL A 54 -1.11 2.06 -14.55
C VAL A 54 -2.38 1.83 -13.74
N VAL A 55 -2.30 1.54 -12.43
CA VAL A 55 -3.50 1.36 -11.59
C VAL A 55 -4.40 2.59 -11.65
N VAL A 56 -3.87 3.79 -11.41
CA VAL A 56 -4.66 5.02 -11.36
C VAL A 56 -5.32 5.28 -12.71
N THR A 57 -4.54 5.33 -13.80
CA THR A 57 -5.07 5.66 -15.13
C THR A 57 -6.10 4.63 -15.58
N ASN A 58 -5.84 3.33 -15.41
CA ASN A 58 -6.76 2.29 -15.83
C ASN A 58 -8.02 2.25 -14.94
N SER A 59 -7.91 2.58 -13.65
CA SER A 59 -9.08 2.69 -12.78
C SER A 59 -9.98 3.86 -13.16
N LEU A 60 -9.39 5.03 -13.48
CA LEU A 60 -10.14 6.19 -13.96
C LEU A 60 -10.81 5.91 -15.31
N LEU A 61 -10.11 5.24 -16.23
CA LEU A 61 -10.71 4.80 -17.49
C LEU A 61 -11.84 3.80 -17.25
N TYR A 62 -11.65 2.82 -16.37
CA TYR A 62 -12.73 1.91 -15.99
C TYR A 62 -13.96 2.65 -15.47
N LEU A 63 -13.79 3.69 -14.64
CA LEU A 63 -14.88 4.55 -14.15
C LEU A 63 -15.62 5.26 -15.30
N ILE A 64 -14.90 5.86 -16.24
CA ILE A 64 -15.47 6.51 -17.42
C ILE A 64 -16.26 5.50 -18.26
N PHE A 65 -15.72 4.30 -18.42
CA PHE A 65 -16.31 3.24 -19.23
C PHE A 65 -17.37 2.40 -18.48
N LEU A 66 -17.73 2.73 -17.23
CA LEU A 66 -18.76 2.00 -16.46
C LEU A 66 -20.11 1.93 -17.19
N ARG A 67 -20.47 2.99 -17.92
CA ARG A 67 -21.74 3.09 -18.66
C ARG A 67 -21.69 2.44 -20.05
N TYR A 68 -20.51 2.10 -20.55
CA TYR A 68 -20.30 1.59 -21.92
C TYR A 68 -20.26 0.06 -21.95
N PHE A 69 -20.60 -0.55 -23.09
CA PHE A 69 -20.73 -2.00 -23.21
C PHE A 69 -19.39 -2.75 -23.18
N GLY A 70 -19.31 -3.71 -22.25
CA GLY A 70 -18.55 -4.97 -22.34
C GLY A 70 -17.03 -4.89 -22.34
N PHE A 71 -16.45 -4.76 -23.54
CA PHE A 71 -15.04 -5.05 -23.78
C PHE A 71 -14.09 -4.05 -23.11
N PHE A 72 -14.25 -2.76 -23.41
CA PHE A 72 -13.35 -1.71 -22.89
C PHE A 72 -13.37 -1.65 -21.36
N LYS A 73 -14.54 -1.79 -20.74
CA LYS A 73 -14.66 -1.88 -19.29
C LYS A 73 -13.80 -3.01 -18.71
N SER A 74 -13.86 -4.20 -19.30
CA SER A 74 -13.07 -5.34 -18.84
C SER A 74 -11.57 -5.12 -19.05
N VAL A 75 -11.15 -4.53 -20.17
CA VAL A 75 -9.73 -4.24 -20.45
C VAL A 75 -9.17 -3.31 -19.38
N TRP A 76 -9.83 -2.17 -19.12
CA TRP A 76 -9.37 -1.21 -18.12
C TRP A 76 -9.35 -1.80 -16.70
N TYR A 77 -10.36 -2.59 -16.34
CA TYR A 77 -10.38 -3.28 -15.05
C TYR A 77 -9.21 -4.26 -14.89
N ARG A 78 -8.98 -5.14 -15.87
CA ARG A 78 -7.91 -6.14 -15.81
C ARG A 78 -6.52 -5.50 -15.83
N SER A 79 -6.33 -4.47 -16.65
CA SER A 79 -5.07 -3.71 -16.69
C SER A 79 -4.78 -3.00 -15.36
N ALA A 80 -5.80 -2.49 -14.66
CA ALA A 80 -5.61 -1.94 -13.32
C ALA A 80 -5.09 -3.00 -12.34
N PHE A 81 -5.62 -4.23 -12.37
CA PHE A 81 -5.13 -5.32 -11.52
C PHE A 81 -3.75 -5.85 -11.91
N ILE A 82 -3.37 -5.79 -13.19
CA ILE A 82 -1.99 -6.06 -13.61
C ILE A 82 -1.03 -5.03 -12.99
N GLY A 83 -1.41 -3.74 -13.02
CA GLY A 83 -0.65 -2.69 -12.34
C GLY A 83 -0.57 -2.93 -10.82
N ALA A 84 -1.67 -3.37 -10.21
CA ALA A 84 -1.75 -3.68 -8.77
C ALA A 84 -0.78 -4.82 -8.39
N ILE A 85 -0.76 -5.90 -9.18
CA ILE A 85 0.20 -6.99 -9.02
C ILE A 85 1.63 -6.48 -9.17
N GLY A 86 1.90 -5.58 -10.12
CA GLY A 86 3.20 -4.94 -10.29
C GLY A 86 3.65 -4.18 -9.04
N THR A 87 2.83 -3.26 -8.53
CA THR A 87 3.19 -2.43 -7.36
C THR A 87 3.38 -3.27 -6.10
N PHE A 88 2.40 -4.12 -5.76
CA PHE A 88 2.47 -4.93 -4.54
C PHE A 88 3.50 -6.06 -4.67
N GLY A 89 3.68 -6.64 -5.86
CA GLY A 89 4.73 -7.62 -6.12
C GLY A 89 6.13 -7.05 -5.91
N ILE A 90 6.38 -5.81 -6.37
CA ILE A 90 7.65 -5.11 -6.11
C ILE A 90 7.86 -4.89 -4.61
N VAL A 91 6.83 -4.41 -3.90
CA VAL A 91 6.94 -4.16 -2.44
C VAL A 91 7.21 -5.45 -1.67
N VAL A 92 6.50 -6.54 -1.98
CA VAL A 92 6.73 -7.86 -1.37
C VAL A 92 8.15 -8.36 -1.68
N TYR A 93 8.60 -8.24 -2.93
CA TYR A 93 9.96 -8.61 -3.31
C TYR A 93 11.01 -7.81 -2.49
N GLN A 94 10.81 -6.51 -2.34
CA GLN A 94 11.73 -5.66 -1.56
C GLN A 94 11.71 -6.03 -0.07
N SER A 95 10.54 -6.21 0.53
CA SER A 95 10.38 -6.52 1.95
C SER A 95 10.95 -7.87 2.37
N PHE A 96 10.90 -8.86 1.49
CA PHE A 96 11.24 -10.25 1.85
C PHE A 96 12.51 -10.78 1.19
N PHE A 97 12.89 -10.30 0.00
CA PHE A 97 13.99 -10.88 -0.78
C PHE A 97 15.15 -9.91 -0.98
N ALA A 98 14.89 -8.63 -1.26
CA ALA A 98 15.97 -7.67 -1.55
C ALA A 98 16.69 -7.17 -0.28
N ASN A 99 15.95 -6.99 0.82
CA ASN A 99 16.44 -6.26 1.99
C ASN A 99 16.84 -7.16 3.20
N LYS A 100 16.83 -8.49 3.06
CA LYS A 100 17.17 -9.41 4.17
C LYS A 100 18.50 -10.13 3.94
N LYS A 101 19.41 -10.03 4.93
CA LYS A 101 20.61 -10.89 5.10
C LYS A 101 20.28 -12.24 5.78
N SER A 102 19.01 -12.51 6.09
CA SER A 102 18.56 -13.68 6.83
C SER A 102 18.05 -14.77 5.88
N THR A 103 18.45 -16.01 6.13
CA THR A 103 18.26 -17.17 5.24
C THR A 103 16.91 -17.87 5.38
N SER A 104 16.04 -17.52 6.33
CA SER A 104 14.73 -18.18 6.49
C SER A 104 13.56 -17.22 6.31
N LEU A 105 12.77 -17.46 5.26
CA LEU A 105 11.47 -16.84 5.06
C LEU A 105 10.44 -17.51 5.96
N SER A 106 9.95 -16.79 6.97
CA SER A 106 8.87 -17.28 7.82
C SER A 106 7.53 -17.08 7.12
N VAL A 107 6.78 -18.17 6.92
CA VAL A 107 5.40 -18.14 6.40
C VAL A 107 4.52 -17.21 7.23
N ARG A 108 4.73 -17.16 8.56
CA ARG A 108 4.01 -16.25 9.45
C ARG A 108 4.26 -14.79 9.12
N GLN A 109 5.50 -14.41 8.80
CA GLN A 109 5.82 -13.03 8.41
C GLN A 109 5.12 -12.66 7.10
N LEU A 110 5.08 -13.59 6.14
CA LEU A 110 4.38 -13.38 4.87
C LEU A 110 2.86 -13.24 5.08
N LEU A 111 2.25 -14.12 5.88
CA LEU A 111 0.81 -14.06 6.20
C LEU A 111 0.42 -12.90 7.10
N SER A 112 1.36 -12.22 7.76
CA SER A 112 1.06 -11.05 8.59
C SER A 112 1.28 -9.72 7.88
N ASP A 113 1.83 -9.74 6.66
CA ASP A 113 2.18 -8.53 5.91
C ASP A 113 1.01 -8.06 5.04
N ASP A 114 0.61 -6.80 5.24
CA ASP A 114 -0.53 -6.21 4.53
C ASP A 114 -0.30 -6.19 2.99
N ASN A 115 0.95 -6.01 2.52
CA ASN A 115 1.23 -5.97 1.08
C ASN A 115 1.05 -7.34 0.42
N VAL A 116 1.36 -8.41 1.15
CA VAL A 116 1.08 -9.78 0.69
C VAL A 116 -0.42 -9.99 0.55
N HIS A 117 -1.22 -9.49 1.50
CA HIS A 117 -2.68 -9.58 1.41
C HIS A 117 -3.21 -8.84 0.19
N TYR A 118 -2.72 -7.62 -0.09
CA TYR A 118 -3.13 -6.88 -1.29
C TYR A 118 -2.63 -7.50 -2.59
N LEU A 119 -1.45 -8.14 -2.59
CA LEU A 119 -0.98 -8.92 -3.74
C LEU A 119 -1.91 -10.11 -4.03
N TYR A 120 -2.30 -10.85 -2.99
CA TYR A 120 -3.27 -11.93 -3.09
C TYR A 120 -4.62 -11.43 -3.61
N ASP A 121 -5.12 -10.34 -3.05
CA ASP A 121 -6.39 -9.74 -3.46
C ASP A 121 -6.35 -9.26 -4.92
N ALA A 122 -5.24 -8.65 -5.36
CA ALA A 122 -5.05 -8.25 -6.75
C ALA A 122 -5.07 -9.45 -7.71
N LEU A 123 -4.47 -10.58 -7.32
CA LEU A 123 -4.49 -11.82 -8.09
C LEU A 123 -5.91 -12.39 -8.20
N ILE A 124 -6.67 -12.40 -7.10
CA ILE A 124 -8.08 -12.83 -7.11
C ILE A 124 -8.86 -12.00 -8.13
N TRP A 125 -8.79 -10.68 -8.04
CA TRP A 125 -9.58 -9.80 -8.89
C TRP A 125 -9.08 -9.69 -10.33
N LEU A 126 -7.86 -10.16 -10.62
CA LEU A 126 -7.43 -10.35 -12.00
C LEU A 126 -8.19 -11.48 -12.70
N PHE A 127 -8.55 -12.56 -11.99
CA PHE A 127 -9.16 -13.75 -12.61
C PHE A 127 -10.65 -13.89 -12.34
N LEU A 128 -11.14 -13.47 -11.18
CA LEU A 128 -12.55 -13.58 -10.80
C LEU A 128 -13.43 -12.54 -11.50
N PRO A 129 -14.78 -12.65 -11.44
CA PRO A 129 -15.68 -11.68 -12.05
C PRO A 129 -15.42 -10.25 -11.56
N THR A 130 -15.69 -9.27 -12.44
CA THR A 130 -15.46 -7.85 -12.16
C THR A 130 -16.35 -7.32 -11.04
N HIS A 131 -15.72 -6.72 -10.02
CA HIS A 131 -16.39 -6.05 -8.91
C HIS A 131 -15.85 -4.63 -8.75
N PHE A 132 -16.73 -3.63 -8.79
CA PHE A 132 -16.35 -2.21 -8.66
C PHE A 132 -15.65 -1.93 -7.32
N LEU A 133 -16.24 -2.39 -6.20
CA LEU A 133 -15.70 -2.14 -4.86
C LEU A 133 -14.30 -2.72 -4.65
N ALA A 134 -13.95 -3.78 -5.38
CA ALA A 134 -12.62 -4.40 -5.33
C ALA A 134 -11.52 -3.45 -5.78
N LEU A 135 -11.84 -2.47 -6.63
CA LEU A 135 -10.85 -1.56 -7.20
C LEU A 135 -10.52 -0.38 -6.25
N ILE A 136 -11.42 -0.07 -5.31
CA ILE A 136 -11.33 1.12 -4.46
C ILE A 136 -10.05 1.15 -3.62
N PRO A 137 -9.65 0.06 -2.91
CA PRO A 137 -8.40 0.06 -2.16
C PRO A 137 -7.18 0.34 -3.04
N PHE A 138 -7.10 -0.32 -4.19
CA PHE A 138 -5.97 -0.20 -5.12
C PHE A 138 -5.86 1.20 -5.73
N LEU A 139 -6.97 1.79 -6.14
CA LEU A 139 -7.01 3.16 -6.64
C LEU A 139 -6.55 4.14 -5.55
N SER A 140 -7.07 3.99 -4.33
CA SER A 140 -6.71 4.85 -3.20
C SER A 140 -5.21 4.77 -2.89
N PHE A 141 -4.63 3.59 -2.70
CA PHE A 141 -3.19 3.47 -2.41
C PHE A 141 -2.33 3.96 -3.57
N SER A 142 -2.67 3.58 -4.80
CA SER A 142 -1.87 3.95 -5.97
C SER A 142 -1.88 5.45 -6.21
N PHE A 143 -2.98 6.15 -5.91
CA PHE A 143 -3.05 7.60 -5.98
C PHE A 143 -2.03 8.26 -5.03
N PHE A 144 -1.98 7.85 -3.76
CA PHE A 144 -0.99 8.38 -2.81
C PHE A 144 0.44 7.98 -3.19
N HIS A 145 0.66 6.81 -3.76
CA HIS A 145 1.98 6.38 -4.23
C HIS A 145 2.48 7.22 -5.41
N VAL A 146 1.61 7.55 -6.37
CA VAL A 146 1.90 8.46 -7.48
C VAL A 146 2.23 9.86 -6.94
N LEU A 147 1.42 10.39 -6.01
CA LEU A 147 1.67 11.68 -5.37
C LEU A 147 3.01 11.71 -4.62
N ASN A 148 3.28 10.67 -3.85
CA ASN A 148 4.51 10.54 -3.08
C ASN A 148 5.72 10.62 -4.02
N PHE A 149 5.83 9.72 -5.00
CA PHE A 149 6.93 9.70 -5.97
C PHE A 149 7.05 11.02 -6.74
N THR A 150 5.92 11.62 -7.12
CA THR A 150 5.91 12.91 -7.81
C THR A 150 6.60 13.99 -6.97
N SER A 151 6.31 14.03 -5.67
CA SER A 151 6.85 15.02 -4.76
C SER A 151 8.28 14.73 -4.26
N SER A 152 8.62 13.46 -4.02
CA SER A 152 9.90 13.06 -3.42
C SER A 152 11.00 12.85 -4.45
N ASP A 153 10.65 12.40 -5.65
CA ASP A 153 11.62 11.95 -6.65
C ASP A 153 11.53 12.81 -7.92
N LEU A 154 10.33 12.91 -8.52
CA LEU A 154 10.16 13.53 -9.83
C LEU A 154 10.40 15.05 -9.82
N LEU A 155 9.67 15.80 -8.98
CA LEU A 155 9.81 17.25 -8.90
C LEU A 155 11.23 17.69 -8.50
N PRO A 156 11.88 17.08 -7.47
CA PRO A 156 13.27 17.37 -7.14
C PRO A 156 14.26 17.03 -8.26
N ALA A 157 14.14 15.86 -8.91
CA ALA A 157 15.03 15.48 -10.02
C ALA A 157 14.94 16.46 -11.19
N LEU A 158 13.74 16.98 -11.48
CA LEU A 158 13.53 17.98 -12.52
C LEU A 158 13.92 19.40 -12.07
N LYS A 159 14.16 19.62 -10.77
CA LYS A 159 14.34 20.94 -10.14
C LYS A 159 13.14 21.87 -10.41
N LEU A 160 11.93 21.33 -10.32
CA LEU A 160 10.68 22.03 -10.60
C LEU A 160 9.82 22.18 -9.33
N ALA A 161 9.13 23.32 -9.24
CA ALA A 161 8.02 23.57 -8.30
C ALA A 161 8.23 23.02 -6.87
N PRO A 162 9.30 23.41 -6.14
CA PRO A 162 9.59 22.88 -4.80
C PRO A 162 8.45 23.15 -3.81
N GLY A 163 7.76 24.30 -3.92
CA GLY A 163 6.59 24.59 -3.09
C GLY A 163 5.38 23.67 -3.36
N LEU A 164 5.23 23.15 -4.58
CA LEU A 164 4.21 22.16 -4.90
C LEU A 164 4.57 20.79 -4.29
N ALA A 165 5.84 20.40 -4.34
CA ALA A 165 6.31 19.16 -3.73
C ALA A 165 5.96 19.10 -2.23
N THR A 166 6.26 20.17 -1.47
CA THR A 166 5.89 20.25 -0.04
C THR A 166 4.39 20.18 0.18
N LYS A 167 3.58 20.86 -0.64
CA LYS A 167 2.11 20.80 -0.53
C LYS A 167 1.57 19.39 -0.76
N ILE A 168 2.10 18.68 -1.77
CA ILE A 168 1.70 17.29 -2.07
C ILE A 168 2.09 16.36 -0.91
N GLN A 169 3.28 16.55 -0.31
CA GLN A 169 3.71 15.78 0.86
C GLN A 169 2.79 16.00 2.06
N ASN A 170 2.47 17.24 2.38
CA ASN A 170 1.56 17.59 3.48
C ASN A 170 0.16 17.02 3.25
N PHE A 171 -0.38 17.16 2.03
CA PHE A 171 -1.65 16.55 1.65
C PHE A 171 -1.62 15.03 1.82
N SER A 172 -0.55 14.39 1.34
CA SER A 172 -0.41 12.93 1.42
C SER A 172 -0.39 12.46 2.87
N GLN A 173 0.33 13.15 3.75
CA GLN A 173 0.39 12.83 5.19
C GLN A 173 -0.97 13.04 5.88
N GLN A 174 -1.66 14.15 5.59
CA GLN A 174 -2.94 14.47 6.21
C GLN A 174 -4.03 13.45 5.88
N TYR A 175 -4.08 12.97 4.63
CA TYR A 175 -5.16 12.11 4.15
C TYR A 175 -4.80 10.62 4.11
N HIS A 176 -3.59 10.22 4.51
CA HIS A 176 -3.16 8.82 4.48
C HIS A 176 -4.03 7.90 5.35
N GLU A 177 -4.34 8.32 6.59
CA GLU A 177 -5.21 7.54 7.49
C GLU A 177 -6.64 7.45 6.99
N PHE A 178 -7.14 8.53 6.39
CA PHE A 178 -8.47 8.55 5.78
C PHE A 178 -8.55 7.53 4.64
N SER A 179 -7.56 7.52 3.75
CA SER A 179 -7.44 6.55 2.65
C SER A 179 -7.49 5.10 3.13
N ARG A 180 -6.76 4.78 4.20
CA ARG A 180 -6.78 3.43 4.79
C ARG A 180 -8.16 3.04 5.32
N ARG A 181 -8.89 3.97 5.94
CA ARG A 181 -10.25 3.71 6.46
C ARG A 181 -11.24 3.48 5.33
N GLU A 182 -11.17 4.28 4.27
CA GLU A 182 -12.02 4.11 3.08
C GLU A 182 -11.76 2.78 2.37
N ALA A 183 -10.49 2.39 2.24
CA ALA A 183 -10.11 1.08 1.70
C ALA A 183 -10.73 -0.07 2.50
N ALA A 184 -10.60 -0.05 3.82
CA ALA A 184 -11.18 -1.09 4.67
C ALA A 184 -12.73 -1.08 4.70
N ALA A 185 -13.36 0.09 4.57
CA ALA A 185 -14.80 0.18 4.40
C ALA A 185 -15.25 -0.45 3.07
N ALA A 186 -14.56 -0.16 1.97
CA ALA A 186 -14.84 -0.75 0.67
C ALA A 186 -14.66 -2.29 0.68
N GLU A 187 -13.64 -2.79 1.37
CA GLU A 187 -13.41 -4.23 1.54
C GLU A 187 -14.58 -4.93 2.24
N LEU A 188 -15.07 -4.35 3.33
CA LEU A 188 -16.19 -4.94 4.05
C LEU A 188 -17.50 -4.83 3.27
N LEU A 189 -17.74 -3.70 2.60
CA LEU A 189 -18.90 -3.54 1.70
C LEU A 189 -18.86 -4.56 0.56
N LEU A 190 -17.68 -4.85 0.03
CA LEU A 190 -17.49 -5.89 -0.98
C LEU A 190 -17.81 -7.27 -0.41
N LEU A 191 -17.36 -7.60 0.80
CA LEU A 191 -17.72 -8.86 1.44
C LEU A 191 -19.25 -9.01 1.59
N ILE A 192 -19.92 -7.96 2.07
CA ILE A 192 -21.38 -7.95 2.20
C ILE A 192 -22.04 -8.15 0.82
N GLN A 193 -21.58 -7.43 -0.20
CA GLN A 193 -22.08 -7.58 -1.57
C GLN A 193 -21.90 -9.02 -2.08
N LEU A 194 -20.77 -9.67 -1.80
CA LEU A 194 -20.51 -11.06 -2.21
C LEU A 194 -21.41 -12.05 -1.48
N VAL A 195 -21.67 -11.84 -0.18
CA VAL A 195 -22.64 -12.66 0.58
C VAL A 195 -24.02 -12.57 -0.06
N PHE A 196 -24.51 -11.37 -0.37
CA PHE A 196 -25.79 -11.22 -1.07
C PHE A 196 -25.78 -11.94 -2.42
N GLN A 197 -24.74 -11.80 -3.24
CA GLN A 197 -24.64 -12.51 -4.52
C GLN A 197 -24.63 -14.04 -4.38
N ALA A 198 -24.05 -14.57 -3.29
CA ALA A 198 -24.05 -15.99 -2.97
C ALA A 198 -25.45 -16.49 -2.56
N LEU A 199 -26.16 -15.71 -1.73
CA LEU A 199 -27.54 -16.01 -1.34
C LEU A 199 -28.50 -16.03 -2.54
N PHE A 200 -28.26 -15.21 -3.56
CA PHE A 200 -29.00 -15.21 -4.82
C PHE A 200 -28.46 -16.22 -5.86
N PHE A 201 -27.54 -17.13 -5.48
CA PHE A 201 -26.99 -18.19 -6.33
C PHE A 201 -26.48 -17.72 -7.70
N ARG A 202 -25.94 -16.50 -7.79
CA ARG A 202 -25.35 -15.99 -9.04
C ARG A 202 -24.17 -16.86 -9.46
N LYS A 203 -23.93 -16.97 -10.77
CA LYS A 203 -22.77 -17.71 -11.31
C LYS A 203 -21.47 -17.18 -10.68
N TRP A 204 -20.57 -18.08 -10.24
CA TRP A 204 -19.29 -17.77 -9.57
C TRP A 204 -19.35 -17.12 -8.18
N SER A 205 -20.54 -16.84 -7.63
CA SER A 205 -20.67 -16.10 -6.38
C SER A 205 -20.05 -16.82 -5.18
N TRP A 206 -20.26 -18.13 -5.06
CA TRP A 206 -19.69 -18.95 -3.98
C TRP A 206 -18.17 -19.03 -4.03
N ILE A 207 -17.58 -19.25 -5.22
CA ILE A 207 -16.12 -19.27 -5.39
C ILE A 207 -15.53 -17.91 -5.02
N THR A 208 -16.16 -16.82 -5.49
CA THR A 208 -15.71 -15.45 -5.19
C THR A 208 -15.83 -15.13 -3.71
N LEU A 209 -16.95 -15.52 -3.08
CA LEU A 209 -17.16 -15.35 -1.65
C LEU A 209 -16.12 -16.10 -0.82
N ILE A 210 -15.86 -17.38 -1.13
CA ILE A 210 -14.89 -18.19 -0.39
C ILE A 210 -13.48 -17.61 -0.53
N ALA A 211 -13.04 -17.32 -1.76
CA ALA A 211 -11.72 -16.73 -2.00
C ALA A 211 -11.54 -15.40 -1.26
N TYR A 212 -12.54 -14.52 -1.33
CA TYR A 212 -12.48 -13.22 -0.65
C TYR A 212 -12.64 -13.33 0.88
N ALA A 213 -13.40 -14.30 1.38
CA ALA A 213 -13.51 -14.56 2.81
C ALA A 213 -12.17 -15.03 3.40
N ILE A 214 -11.39 -15.83 2.66
CA ILE A 214 -10.03 -16.21 3.06
C ILE A 214 -9.14 -14.96 3.18
N PHE A 215 -9.19 -14.06 2.19
CA PHE A 215 -8.48 -12.77 2.26
C PHE A 215 -8.83 -12.00 3.54
N ILE A 216 -10.12 -11.78 3.82
CA ILE A 216 -10.56 -11.05 5.01
C ILE A 216 -10.13 -11.76 6.30
N LYS A 217 -10.24 -13.11 6.37
CA LYS A 217 -9.86 -13.87 7.57
C LYS A 217 -8.36 -13.77 7.84
N VAL A 218 -7.51 -14.05 6.85
CA VAL A 218 -6.05 -13.95 6.99
C VAL A 218 -5.65 -12.52 7.37
N LYS A 219 -6.22 -11.51 6.71
CA LYS A 219 -5.94 -10.10 6.99
C LYS A 219 -6.42 -9.68 8.38
N SER A 220 -7.53 -10.23 8.88
CA SER A 220 -8.01 -9.96 10.24
C SER A 220 -7.09 -10.55 11.32
N GLU A 221 -6.39 -11.65 11.04
CA GLU A 221 -5.40 -12.23 11.96
C GLU A 221 -4.07 -11.48 11.92
N GLY A 222 -3.62 -11.08 10.72
CA GLY A 222 -2.36 -10.34 10.54
C GLY A 222 -2.42 -8.87 10.98
N SER A 223 -3.51 -8.17 10.66
CA SER A 223 -3.57 -6.70 10.77
C SER A 223 -4.47 -6.21 11.89
N VAL A 224 -3.89 -5.43 12.83
CA VAL A 224 -4.64 -4.77 13.92
C VAL A 224 -5.71 -3.81 13.36
N PHE A 225 -5.39 -3.14 12.25
CA PHE A 225 -6.27 -2.17 11.62
C PHE A 225 -7.57 -2.82 11.14
N THR A 226 -7.46 -3.93 10.42
CA THR A 226 -8.60 -4.71 9.93
C THR A 226 -9.48 -5.20 11.08
N ARG A 227 -8.88 -5.66 12.20
CA ARG A 227 -9.65 -6.05 13.39
C ARG A 227 -10.46 -4.89 13.97
N HIS A 228 -9.86 -3.70 14.04
CA HIS A 228 -10.56 -2.50 14.53
C HIS A 228 -11.73 -2.11 13.62
N VAL A 229 -11.55 -2.18 12.30
CA VAL A 229 -12.63 -1.88 11.35
C VAL A 229 -13.74 -2.91 11.46
N LEU A 230 -13.42 -4.22 11.46
CA LEU A 230 -14.40 -5.28 11.65
C LEU A 230 -15.18 -5.10 12.94
N LYS A 231 -14.51 -4.76 14.05
CA LYS A 231 -15.18 -4.54 15.34
C LYS A 231 -16.08 -3.30 15.32
N THR A 232 -15.64 -2.23 14.69
CA THR A 232 -16.45 -1.00 14.55
C THR A 232 -17.73 -1.27 13.78
N TRP A 233 -17.65 -2.07 12.71
CA TRP A 233 -18.82 -2.46 11.93
C TRP A 233 -19.71 -3.47 12.65
N GLU A 234 -19.14 -4.43 13.37
CA GLU A 234 -19.91 -5.34 14.24
C GLU A 234 -20.76 -4.53 15.23
N VAL A 235 -20.18 -3.53 15.89
CA VAL A 235 -20.90 -2.64 16.83
C VAL A 235 -21.98 -1.83 16.12
N ARG A 236 -21.72 -1.31 14.91
CA ARG A 236 -22.74 -0.58 14.13
C ARG A 236 -23.91 -1.46 13.74
N ILE A 237 -23.64 -2.68 13.28
CA ILE A 237 -24.68 -3.65 12.91
C ILE A 237 -25.44 -4.09 14.16
N ASP A 238 -24.75 -4.35 15.28
CA ASP A 238 -25.38 -4.64 16.57
C ASP A 238 -26.34 -3.51 16.99
N GLY A 239 -25.91 -2.25 16.83
CA GLY A 239 -26.76 -1.08 17.06
C GLY A 239 -28.02 -1.10 16.20
N LEU A 240 -27.88 -1.33 14.89
CA LEU A 240 -29.00 -1.40 13.95
C LEU A 240 -29.95 -2.57 14.24
N VAL A 241 -29.42 -3.76 14.52
CA VAL A 241 -30.20 -4.98 14.81
C VAL A 241 -30.85 -4.92 16.19
N SER A 242 -30.31 -4.15 17.13
CA SER A 242 -30.89 -3.97 18.47
C SER A 242 -32.21 -3.19 18.47
N ASN A 243 -32.49 -2.43 17.41
CA ASN A 243 -33.71 -1.65 17.27
C ASN A 243 -34.96 -2.55 17.43
N GLN A 244 -35.95 -2.05 18.18
CA GLN A 244 -37.20 -2.77 18.46
C GLN A 244 -38.01 -3.06 17.19
N GLN A 245 -37.86 -2.24 16.15
CA GLN A 245 -38.55 -2.39 14.86
C GLN A 245 -38.00 -3.53 13.98
N VAL A 246 -36.85 -4.12 14.33
CA VAL A 246 -36.26 -5.21 13.56
C VAL A 246 -36.96 -6.54 13.90
N PRO A 247 -37.44 -7.31 12.91
CA PRO A 247 -38.11 -8.59 13.16
C PRO A 247 -37.26 -9.57 13.97
N PRO A 248 -37.84 -10.34 14.91
CA PRO A 248 -37.10 -11.30 15.75
C PRO A 248 -36.27 -12.32 14.96
N ALA A 249 -36.77 -12.73 13.78
CA ALA A 249 -36.05 -13.64 12.88
C ALA A 249 -34.69 -13.08 12.44
N VAL A 250 -34.61 -11.77 12.13
CA VAL A 250 -33.36 -11.11 11.72
C VAL A 250 -32.38 -11.08 12.90
N LYS A 251 -32.87 -10.80 14.11
CA LYS A 251 -32.05 -10.82 15.33
C LYS A 251 -31.48 -12.22 15.60
N GLN A 252 -32.28 -13.26 15.42
CA GLN A 252 -31.85 -14.65 15.60
C GLN A 252 -30.79 -15.05 14.57
N GLN A 253 -30.98 -14.71 13.29
CA GLN A 253 -30.01 -15.01 12.23
C GLN A 253 -28.70 -14.27 12.46
N TRP A 254 -28.74 -12.99 12.87
CA TRP A 254 -27.53 -12.24 13.22
C TRP A 254 -26.78 -12.87 14.40
N ASN A 255 -27.49 -13.32 15.43
CA ASN A 255 -26.86 -14.02 16.56
C ASN A 255 -26.22 -15.36 16.15
N ASN A 256 -26.86 -16.11 15.25
CA ASN A 256 -26.29 -17.35 14.70
C ASN A 256 -25.03 -17.06 13.88
N PHE A 257 -25.07 -16.02 13.04
CA PHE A 257 -23.91 -15.55 12.28
C PHE A 257 -22.75 -15.16 13.21
N LYS A 258 -23.00 -14.39 14.27
CA LYS A 258 -21.98 -14.04 15.28
C LYS A 258 -21.36 -15.27 15.94
N ARG A 259 -22.18 -16.28 16.28
CA ARG A 259 -21.67 -17.55 16.84
C ARG A 259 -20.77 -18.28 15.84
N LEU A 260 -21.20 -18.41 14.58
CA LEU A 260 -20.40 -19.03 13.54
C LEU A 260 -19.08 -18.28 13.32
N PHE A 261 -19.13 -16.95 13.24
CA PHE A 261 -17.95 -16.11 13.09
C PHE A 261 -16.98 -16.31 14.26
N LYS A 262 -17.47 -16.34 15.50
CA LYS A 262 -16.65 -16.61 16.69
C LYS A 262 -16.04 -18.03 16.66
N THR A 263 -16.79 -19.03 16.20
CA THR A 263 -16.27 -20.39 16.02
C THR A 263 -15.17 -20.41 14.96
N LEU A 264 -15.34 -19.71 13.84
CA LEU A 264 -14.33 -19.57 12.80
C LEU A 264 -13.11 -18.76 13.28
N ASP A 265 -13.31 -17.80 14.17
CA ASP A 265 -12.22 -17.00 14.73
C ASP A 265 -11.26 -17.84 15.58
N ASN A 266 -11.80 -18.84 16.30
CA ASN A 266 -11.00 -19.80 17.06
C ASN A 266 -10.06 -20.65 16.18
N TYR A 267 -10.33 -20.78 14.88
CA TYR A 267 -9.43 -21.42 13.92
C TYR A 267 -8.50 -20.36 13.32
N SER A 268 -7.30 -20.23 13.90
CA SER A 268 -6.27 -19.31 13.42
C SER A 268 -5.56 -19.90 12.20
N LEU A 269 -5.59 -19.20 11.06
CA LEU A 269 -4.83 -19.55 9.86
C LEU A 269 -3.35 -19.16 9.98
N ILE A 270 -3.05 -18.18 10.83
CA ILE A 270 -1.71 -17.83 11.26
C ILE A 270 -1.47 -18.56 12.59
N HIS A 271 -0.74 -19.67 12.59
CA HIS A 271 -0.44 -20.40 13.82
C HIS A 271 0.15 -19.45 14.88
N LYS A 272 -0.53 -19.34 16.01
CA LYS A 272 0.06 -18.80 17.24
C LYS A 272 1.02 -19.88 17.74
N VAL A 273 2.31 -19.72 17.46
CA VAL A 273 3.30 -20.41 18.28
C VAL A 273 3.14 -19.78 19.65
N GLU A 274 2.37 -20.45 20.51
CA GLU A 274 2.54 -20.28 21.94
C GLU A 274 4.04 -20.48 22.17
N GLY A 275 4.73 -19.42 22.58
CA GLY A 275 6.01 -19.61 23.22
C GLY A 275 5.70 -20.58 24.35
N THR A 276 6.21 -21.80 24.24
CA THR A 276 6.45 -22.65 25.39
C THR A 276 7.19 -21.74 26.37
N THR A 277 6.46 -21.23 27.35
CA THR A 277 7.04 -20.85 28.62
C THR A 277 7.83 -22.08 29.01
N GLU A 278 9.15 -22.00 28.91
CA GLU A 278 10.04 -22.85 29.67
C GLU A 278 9.72 -22.55 31.13
N THR A 279 8.70 -23.24 31.65
CA THR A 279 8.72 -23.73 33.02
C THR A 279 9.91 -24.69 33.07
N GLU A 280 11.11 -24.12 33.15
CA GLU A 280 12.27 -24.84 33.61
C GLU A 280 11.93 -25.28 35.04
N LYS A 281 11.81 -26.60 35.14
CA LYS A 281 11.44 -27.33 36.33
C LYS A 281 12.34 -26.95 37.50
N LYS A 282 11.69 -26.64 38.61
CA LYS A 282 12.17 -27.04 39.94
C LYS A 282 12.36 -28.57 39.96
N SER A 283 13.60 -29.02 40.00
CA SER A 283 14.12 -30.35 40.41
C SER A 283 15.60 -30.34 40.03
N GLU A 284 16.62 -30.39 40.88
CA GLU A 284 16.82 -30.74 42.29
C GLU A 284 17.97 -29.87 42.81
#